data_AF-A0A4R0H7S0-F1
#
_entry.id   AF-A0A4R0H7S0-F1
#
_cell.length_a   1.000
_cell.length_b   1.000
_cell.length_c   1.000
_cell.angle_alpha   90.00
_cell.angle_beta   90.00
_cell.angle_gamma   90.00
#
_symmetry.space_group_name_H-M   'P 1'
#
loop_
_entity.id
_entity.type
_entity.pdbx_description
1 polymer ?
#
loop_
_entity_poly.entity_id
_entity_poly.type
_entity_poly.pdbx_seq_one_letter_code
_entity_poly.pdbx_strand_id
1 'polypeptide(L)' 'ITGALDLDTLGVIDATELALNDIGKVQLKIAAPLAADPYSSNAITGSFLLIDAHDGWTLAAGMIDDEEGELL' A
#
# COMPACT_ATOMS: atom_id res chain seq x y z
N ILE A 1 4.04 0.31 -8.16
CA ILE A 1 3.84 -1.10 -7.73
C ILE A 1 5.20 -1.76 -7.89
N THR A 2 5.65 -2.47 -6.86
CA THR A 2 6.98 -3.11 -6.85
C THR A 2 6.90 -4.63 -6.83
N GLY A 3 5.71 -5.19 -6.63
CA GLY A 3 5.45 -6.62 -6.77
C GLY A 3 4.07 -6.99 -6.22
N ALA A 4 3.59 -8.17 -6.61
CA ALA A 4 2.38 -8.79 -6.09
C ALA A 4 2.72 -10.08 -5.32
N LEU A 5 1.92 -10.43 -4.32
CA LEU A 5 2.03 -11.68 -3.59
C LEU A 5 1.28 -12.78 -4.34
N ASP A 6 2.00 -13.81 -4.74
CA ASP A 6 1.40 -15.08 -5.16
C ASP A 6 0.87 -15.79 -3.92
N LEU A 7 -0.44 -16.00 -3.85
CA LEU A 7 -1.10 -16.56 -2.67
C LEU A 7 -0.90 -18.07 -2.50
N ASP A 8 -0.55 -18.78 -3.58
CA ASP A 8 -0.29 -20.22 -3.54
C ASP A 8 1.12 -20.49 -3.04
N THR A 9 2.08 -19.68 -3.46
CA THR A 9 3.51 -19.87 -3.14
C THR A 9 3.99 -18.98 -2.00
N LEU A 10 3.22 -17.94 -1.64
CA LEU A 10 3.61 -16.85 -0.75
C LEU A 10 4.87 -16.09 -1.21
N GLY A 11 5.24 -16.23 -2.49
CA GLY A 11 6.34 -15.52 -3.11
C GLY A 11 5.90 -14.16 -3.68
N VAL A 12 6.86 -13.26 -3.87
CA VAL A 12 6.62 -12.00 -4.59
C VAL A 12 6.95 -12.20 -6.07
N ILE A 13 6.03 -11.78 -6.93
CA ILE A 13 6.19 -11.77 -8.39
C ILE A 13 6.20 -10.34 -8.90
N ASP A 14 6.91 -10.12 -10.01
CA ASP A 14 6.89 -8.83 -10.71
C ASP A 14 5.47 -8.52 -11.20
N ALA A 15 4.99 -7.32 -10.89
CA ALA A 15 3.66 -6.87 -11.26
C ALA A 15 3.66 -5.38 -11.59
N THR A 16 2.95 -5.02 -12.67
CA THR A 16 2.73 -3.63 -13.08
C THR A 16 1.36 -3.10 -12.67
N GLU A 17 0.45 -3.97 -12.26
CA GLU A 17 -0.89 -3.66 -11.78
C GLU A 17 -1.30 -4.61 -10.65
N LEU A 18 -2.31 -4.22 -9.87
CA LEU A 18 -2.96 -5.06 -8.86
C LEU A 18 -4.46 -5.10 -9.17
N ALA A 19 -5.00 -6.29 -9.37
CA ALA A 19 -6.41 -6.53 -9.60
C ALA A 19 -7.19 -6.66 -8.27
N LEU A 20 -8.50 -6.87 -8.37
CA LEU A 20 -9.35 -7.06 -7.20
C LEU A 20 -8.85 -8.26 -6.38
N ASN A 21 -8.66 -8.03 -5.08
CA ASN A 21 -8.14 -8.99 -4.10
C ASN A 21 -6.64 -9.32 -4.20
N ASP A 22 -5.90 -8.68 -5.10
CA ASP A 22 -4.44 -8.80 -5.08
C ASP A 22 -3.87 -8.10 -3.84
N ILE A 23 -2.81 -8.69 -3.29
CA ILE A 23 -2.00 -8.11 -2.23
C ILE A 23 -0.65 -7.81 -2.84
N GLY A 24 -0.13 -6.60 -2.67
CA GLY A 24 1.15 -6.22 -3.24
C GLY A 24 1.78 -5.02 -2.57
N LYS A 25 3.05 -4.80 -2.89
CA LYS A 25 3.78 -3.60 -2.45
C LYS A 25 3.58 -2.47 -3.44
N VAL A 26 3.29 -1.28 -2.90
CA VAL A 26 3.08 -0.06 -3.68
C VAL A 26 3.87 1.09 -3.05
N GLN A 27 4.31 2.02 -3.89
CA GLN A 27 4.82 3.31 -3.45
C GLN A 27 3.78 4.36 -3.82
N LEU A 28 3.38 5.16 -2.84
CA LEU A 28 2.35 6.19 -3.01
C LEU A 28 3.00 7.57 -2.93
N LYS A 29 2.61 8.44 -3.87
CA LYS A 29 2.95 9.86 -3.80
C LYS A 29 1.85 10.61 -3.05
N ILE A 30 2.23 11.30 -1.99
CA ILE A 30 1.32 12.13 -1.19
C ILE A 30 1.44 13.61 -1.58
N ALA A 31 0.33 14.35 -1.46
CA ALA A 31 0.26 15.75 -1.87
C ALA A 31 0.98 16.71 -0.90
N ALA A 32 1.11 16.30 0.36
CA ALA A 32 1.78 17.04 1.42
C ALA A 32 2.39 16.05 2.42
N PRO A 33 3.37 16.47 3.24
CA PRO A 33 3.92 15.64 4.30
C PRO A 33 2.83 15.08 5.21
N LEU A 34 2.91 13.78 5.50
CA LEU A 34 1.98 13.08 6.37
C LEU A 34 2.76 12.48 7.54
N ALA A 35 2.27 12.70 8.76
CA ALA A 35 2.77 11.95 9.91
C ALA A 35 2.22 10.53 9.82
N ALA A 36 3.11 9.57 9.67
CA ALA A 36 2.80 8.16 9.51
C ALA A 36 3.81 7.33 10.31
N ASP A 37 3.31 6.28 10.95
CA ASP A 37 4.14 5.29 11.63
C ASP A 37 4.07 3.97 10.85
N PRO A 38 5.10 3.11 10.91
CA PRO A 38 4.98 1.75 10.41
C PRO A 38 3.86 1.00 11.14
N TYR A 39 3.07 0.22 10.41
CA TYR A 39 1.94 -0.54 10.95
C TYR A 39 2.36 -1.50 12.07
N SER A 40 3.55 -2.09 11.94
CA SER A 40 4.17 -2.96 12.94
C SER A 40 4.36 -2.28 14.30
N SER A 41 4.55 -0.96 14.31
CA SER A 41 4.76 -0.15 15.50
C SER A 41 3.46 0.44 16.05
N ASN A 42 2.57 0.91 15.18
CA ASN A 42 1.28 1.49 15.56
C ASN A 42 0.22 1.24 14.47
N ALA A 43 -0.70 0.31 14.73
CA ALA A 43 -1.73 -0.06 13.77
C ALA A 43 -2.73 1.08 13.46
N ILE A 44 -2.91 2.06 14.35
CA ILE A 44 -3.86 3.16 14.14
C ILE A 44 -3.32 4.16 13.12
N THR A 45 -2.05 4.56 13.26
CA THR A 45 -1.41 5.57 12.39
C THR A 45 -0.65 4.96 11.22
N GLY A 46 -0.44 3.64 11.24
CA GLY A 46 0.17 2.89 10.14
C GLY A 46 -0.82 2.17 9.24
N SER A 47 -2.13 2.30 9.45
CA SER A 47 -3.15 1.80 8.52
C SER A 47 -3.88 2.93 7.80
N PHE A 48 -4.32 2.66 6.57
CA PHE A 48 -5.07 3.63 5.78
C PHE A 48 -6.03 2.93 4.81
N LEU A 49 -6.97 3.69 4.27
CA LEU A 49 -7.80 3.30 3.14
C LEU A 49 -7.44 4.17 1.93
N LEU A 50 -7.33 3.54 0.76
CA LEU A 50 -7.26 4.25 -0.50
C LEU A 50 -8.69 4.43 -1.03
N ILE A 51 -9.10 5.69 -1.15
CA ILE A 51 -10.46 6.06 -1.56
C ILE A 51 -10.41 6.72 -2.94
N ASP A 52 -11.29 6.32 -3.84
CA ASP A 52 -11.50 7.00 -5.10
C ASP A 52 -12.11 8.39 -4.85
N ALA A 53 -11.49 9.43 -5.40
CA ALA A 53 -11.89 10.81 -5.15
C ALA A 53 -13.14 11.25 -5.94
N HIS A 54 -13.54 10.51 -6.98
CA HIS A 54 -14.68 10.84 -7.82
C HIS A 54 -15.99 10.28 -7.25
N ASP A 55 -16.00 9.01 -6.85
CA ASP A 55 -17.21 8.31 -6.40
C ASP A 55 -17.18 7.88 -4.91
N GLY A 56 -16.04 8.01 -4.23
CA GLY A 56 -15.89 7.71 -2.81
C GLY A 56 -15.73 6.22 -2.49
N TRP A 57 -15.52 5.36 -3.49
CA TRP A 57 -15.37 3.94 -3.25
C TRP A 57 -14.04 3.62 -2.59
N THR A 58 -14.05 2.65 -1.68
CA THR A 58 -12.80 2.10 -1.12
C THR A 58 -12.17 1.19 -2.15
N LEU A 59 -11.00 1.60 -2.66
CA LEU A 59 -10.23 0.85 -3.65
C LEU A 59 -9.35 -0.21 -2.98
N ALA A 60 -8.75 0.14 -1.83
CA ALA A 60 -7.87 -0.75 -1.09
C ALA A 60 -7.79 -0.38 0.39
N ALA A 61 -7.38 -1.34 1.21
CA ALA A 61 -6.84 -1.09 2.55
C ALA A 61 -5.32 -1.27 2.50
N GLY A 62 -4.60 -0.44 3.25
CA GLY A 62 -3.14 -0.40 3.23
C GLY A 62 -2.53 -0.38 4.62
N MET A 63 -1.30 -0.88 4.68
CA MET A 63 -0.42 -0.87 5.84
C MET A 63 0.89 -0.22 5.43
N ILE A 64 1.42 0.67 6.25
CA ILE A 64 2.70 1.33 6.03
C ILE A 64 3.80 0.39 6.54
N ASP A 65 4.80 0.12 5.71
CA ASP A 65 5.95 -0.70 6.10
C ASP A 65 7.04 0.13 6.79
N ASP A 66 8.05 -0.56 7.33
CA ASP A 66 9.19 0.04 8.01
C ASP A 66 10.24 0.64 7.05
N GLU A 67 10.01 0.56 5.72
CA GLU A 67 10.95 1.04 4.71
C GLU A 67 10.75 2.54 4.45
N GLU A 68 11.81 3.34 4.59
CA GLU A 68 11.78 4.73 4.13
C GLU A 68 11.67 4.74 2.61
N GLY A 69 10.55 5.26 2.09
CA GLY A 69 10.36 5.39 0.64
C GLY A 69 11.46 6.25 0.03
N GLU A 70 12.02 5.81 -1.11
CA GLU A 70 12.99 6.62 -1.85
C GLU A 70 12.35 7.96 -2.25
N LEU A 71 13.02 9.07 -1.94
CA LEU A 71 12.61 10.41 -2.35
C LEU A 71 12.78 10.53 -3.87
N LEU A 72 11.67 10.44 -4.62
CA LEU A 72 11.61 10.69 -6.06
C LEU A 72 11.82 12.18 -6.40
#